data_AF-A0A354B0M8-F1
#
_entry.id   AF-A0A354B0M8-F1
#
_cell.length_a   1.000
_cell.length_b   1.000
_cell.length_c   1.000
_cell.angle_alpha   90.00
_cell.angle_beta   90.00
_cell.angle_gamma   90.00
#
_symmetry.space_group_name_H-M   'P 1'
#
loop_
_entity.id
_entity.type
_entity.pdbx_description
1 polymer ?
#
loop_
_entity_poly.entity_id
_entity_poly.type
_entity_poly.pdbx_seq_one_letter_code
_entity_poly.pdbx_strand_id
1 'polypeptide(L)'
;MVHQSSPWQQQDLLGLLAANPQPESQHEPPPPAASRQSPAEPVEPTSDPATAELPAESTGELTAESAGDYASDGEGIAVLEPALIAEPASASAAFGCPVRLLIVDTETSGLDPASGKCLEVGAVLFDVPHRAVLSQLSFLLPASANPARHVNGIDPAVTRLEQPWRQSLQMLAAMVSSADAVLAHNAAFDRQWFGIEPLPALDLPWICSMDDIRWPDDRQLKPRPSLQALALAYGVPVWAAHRALTDCIYLVQVLERCEQLEQLLVEAQEPRQLFCAQLPYAERFRAKQAGFRWNDPVAGAWSRRLSEREARSLPFPVQPVCA
;
A
#
# COMPACT_ATOMS: atom_id res chain seq x y z
N MET A 1 -57.23 -34.31 -9.41
CA MET A 1 -56.21 -35.18 -8.78
C MET A 1 -55.01 -34.31 -8.46
N VAL A 2 -54.74 -34.12 -7.15
CA VAL A 2 -53.50 -33.64 -6.48
C VAL A 2 -52.90 -32.33 -7.05
N HIS A 3 -53.10 -31.10 -6.56
CA HIS A 3 -53.13 -30.52 -5.20
C HIS A 3 -51.89 -30.76 -4.33
N GLN A 4 -50.95 -29.80 -4.34
CA GLN A 4 -50.21 -29.24 -3.18
C GLN A 4 -49.67 -27.85 -3.64
N SER A 5 -50.24 -26.70 -3.26
CA SER A 5 -50.25 -26.00 -1.97
C SER A 5 -48.93 -25.28 -1.63
N SER A 6 -48.96 -23.95 -1.76
CA SER A 6 -47.97 -22.96 -1.29
C SER A 6 -47.98 -22.85 0.25
N PRO A 7 -46.91 -22.37 0.90
CA PRO A 7 -46.89 -20.98 1.38
C PRO A 7 -45.46 -20.37 1.30
N TRP A 8 -45.23 -19.10 0.99
CA TRP A 8 -45.46 -17.96 1.88
C TRP A 8 -45.39 -16.64 1.09
N GLN A 9 -46.49 -15.90 1.11
CA GLN A 9 -46.56 -14.48 0.77
C GLN A 9 -46.10 -13.65 1.98
N GLN A 10 -45.29 -12.63 1.71
CA GLN A 10 -45.48 -11.22 2.09
C GLN A 10 -46.17 -10.92 3.43
N GLN A 11 -45.42 -10.37 4.39
CA GLN A 11 -45.93 -9.39 5.36
C GLN A 11 -44.81 -8.50 5.95
N ASP A 12 -45.17 -7.22 6.03
CA ASP A 12 -44.48 -6.09 6.66
C ASP A 12 -44.15 -6.30 8.14
N LEU A 13 -43.10 -5.63 8.62
CA LEU A 13 -42.99 -5.18 10.02
C LEU A 13 -42.06 -3.94 10.11
N LEU A 14 -42.58 -2.79 9.67
CA LEU A 14 -42.26 -1.49 10.26
C LEU A 14 -43.11 -1.35 11.53
N GLY A 15 -42.46 -1.20 12.70
CA GLY A 15 -43.20 -1.00 13.93
C GLY A 15 -42.37 -1.01 15.20
N LEU A 16 -41.43 -0.07 15.35
CA LEU A 16 -41.15 0.54 16.65
C LEU A 16 -40.63 1.96 16.44
N LEU A 17 -41.60 2.87 16.40
CA LEU A 17 -41.43 4.31 16.39
C LEU A 17 -40.91 4.81 17.74
N ALA A 18 -39.98 5.75 17.62
CA ALA A 18 -39.90 7.00 18.37
C ALA A 18 -39.65 6.95 19.89
N ALA A 19 -38.41 7.27 20.26
CA ALA A 19 -38.14 8.25 21.31
C ALA A 19 -36.76 8.91 21.09
N ASN A 20 -36.75 10.23 20.93
CA ASN A 20 -35.62 11.15 21.08
C ASN A 20 -36.23 12.48 21.59
N PRO A 21 -35.54 13.45 22.23
CA PRO A 21 -34.15 13.52 22.72
C PRO A 21 -34.01 14.08 24.17
N GLN A 22 -32.77 14.16 24.71
CA GLN A 22 -32.10 15.34 25.32
C GLN A 22 -30.81 14.92 26.10
N PRO A 23 -29.87 15.85 26.38
CA PRO A 23 -28.42 15.64 26.23
C PRO A 23 -27.66 15.48 27.56
N GLU A 24 -26.48 14.83 27.53
CA GLU A 24 -25.52 14.90 28.64
C GLU A 24 -24.10 15.28 28.20
N SER A 25 -23.73 16.46 28.68
CA SER A 25 -22.45 16.94 29.19
C SER A 25 -21.11 16.47 28.61
N GLN A 26 -20.40 17.51 28.17
CA GLN A 26 -18.95 17.64 28.06
C GLN A 26 -18.22 17.13 29.31
N HIS A 27 -17.23 16.24 29.14
CA HIS A 27 -16.07 16.11 30.03
C HIS A 27 -14.81 15.86 29.19
N GLU A 28 -13.92 16.84 29.21
CA GLU A 28 -12.57 16.85 28.64
C GLU A 28 -11.60 16.28 29.70
N PRO A 29 -10.70 15.33 29.39
CA PRO A 29 -9.66 14.94 30.33
C PRO A 29 -8.44 15.90 30.25
N PRO A 30 -7.83 16.26 31.40
CA PRO A 30 -6.65 17.13 31.47
C PRO A 30 -5.35 16.39 31.05
N PRO A 31 -4.25 17.12 30.78
CA PRO A 31 -3.04 16.55 30.18
C PRO A 31 -2.17 15.82 31.22
N PRO A 32 -1.41 14.77 30.84
CA PRO A 32 -0.35 14.26 31.70
C PRO A 32 0.89 15.16 31.64
N ALA A 33 1.28 15.63 32.83
CA ALA A 33 2.51 16.35 33.10
C ALA A 33 3.74 15.43 33.10
N ALA A 34 4.90 16.06 32.91
CA ALA A 34 6.24 15.49 32.83
C ALA A 34 6.56 14.41 33.90
N SER A 35 7.12 13.29 33.46
CA SER A 35 7.78 12.32 34.33
C SER A 35 9.30 12.51 34.25
N ARG A 36 9.87 12.95 35.38
CA ARG A 36 11.31 12.93 35.65
C ARG A 36 11.75 11.47 35.88
N GLN A 37 12.75 10.99 35.12
CA GLN A 37 13.53 9.79 35.45
C GLN A 37 14.76 10.23 36.27
N SER A 38 15.03 9.62 37.43
CA SER A 38 16.05 8.58 37.69
C SER A 38 16.42 8.67 39.20
N PRO A 39 17.11 7.70 39.87
CA PRO A 39 18.02 6.69 39.30
C PRO A 39 17.89 5.25 39.81
N ALA A 40 18.56 4.36 39.07
CA ALA A 40 18.86 2.97 39.39
C ALA A 40 20.12 2.85 40.26
N GLU A 41 20.23 1.73 40.99
CA GLU A 41 21.49 1.14 41.48
C GLU A 41 21.27 -0.35 41.85
N PRO A 42 22.32 -1.19 42.04
CA PRO A 42 22.64 -2.25 41.08
C PRO A 42 22.70 -3.67 41.69
N VAL A 43 22.62 -4.71 40.86
CA VAL A 43 23.07 -6.07 41.24
C VAL A 43 23.71 -6.78 40.05
N GLU A 44 24.99 -7.13 40.22
CA GLU A 44 25.82 -8.09 39.49
C GLU A 44 26.65 -8.84 40.57
N PRO A 45 27.46 -9.87 40.28
CA PRO A 45 27.37 -10.93 39.26
C PRO A 45 27.75 -12.32 39.84
N THR A 46 27.42 -13.42 39.17
CA THR A 46 28.12 -14.74 39.27
C THR A 46 27.68 -15.60 38.08
N SER A 47 28.45 -16.43 37.39
CA SER A 47 29.89 -16.65 37.21
C SER A 47 29.96 -17.75 36.13
N ASP A 48 30.82 -17.55 35.13
CA ASP A 48 31.21 -18.52 34.09
C ASP A 48 31.93 -19.76 34.69
N PRO A 49 32.09 -20.91 33.98
CA PRO A 49 33.12 -20.98 32.95
C PRO A 49 32.85 -21.84 31.69
N ALA A 50 33.62 -21.47 30.67
CA ALA A 50 33.81 -22.10 29.37
C ALA A 50 34.44 -23.50 29.43
N THR A 51 34.27 -24.30 28.37
CA THR A 51 35.38 -25.04 27.74
C THR A 51 35.07 -25.34 26.27
N ALA A 52 36.09 -25.14 25.43
CA ALA A 52 36.14 -25.44 24.00
C ALA A 52 36.32 -26.95 23.72
N GLU A 53 36.01 -27.39 22.50
CA GLU A 53 36.93 -28.10 21.58
C GLU A 53 36.19 -28.78 20.39
N LEU A 54 36.69 -28.49 19.18
CA LEU A 54 36.66 -29.33 17.96
C LEU A 54 38.10 -29.87 17.80
N PRO A 55 38.44 -31.00 17.10
CA PRO A 55 38.18 -31.15 15.65
C PRO A 55 38.16 -32.58 15.03
N ALA A 56 38.04 -32.60 13.68
CA ALA A 56 38.41 -33.63 12.67
C ALA A 56 37.52 -34.90 12.61
N GLU A 57 37.14 -35.49 11.47
CA GLU A 57 37.83 -35.81 10.20
C GLU A 57 36.82 -35.71 9.02
N SER A 58 37.11 -35.22 7.80
CA SER A 58 37.96 -35.74 6.71
C SER A 58 37.61 -37.15 6.21
N THR A 59 37.00 -37.25 5.02
CA THR A 59 37.48 -37.96 3.80
C THR A 59 36.30 -38.36 2.90
N GLY A 60 36.45 -38.17 1.58
CA GLY A 60 35.49 -38.67 0.59
C GLY A 60 35.45 -37.86 -0.71
N GLU A 61 36.57 -37.80 -1.41
CA GLU A 61 36.78 -37.24 -2.74
C GLU A 61 36.29 -38.21 -3.85
N LEU A 62 36.21 -37.69 -5.09
CA LEU A 62 36.15 -38.38 -6.40
C LEU A 62 34.73 -38.72 -6.92
N THR A 63 34.30 -38.42 -8.14
CA THR A 63 35.00 -38.06 -9.39
C THR A 63 34.03 -37.46 -10.41
N ALA A 64 34.57 -36.60 -11.28
CA ALA A 64 33.98 -36.16 -12.53
C ALA A 64 34.25 -37.15 -13.66
N GLU A 65 33.29 -37.32 -14.57
CA GLU A 65 33.46 -37.83 -15.95
C GLU A 65 32.49 -37.03 -16.84
N SER A 66 32.98 -36.04 -17.61
CA SER A 66 33.29 -36.08 -19.05
C SER A 66 32.14 -36.59 -19.94
N ALA A 67 31.46 -35.70 -20.64
CA ALA A 67 31.71 -35.34 -22.05
C ALA A 67 31.23 -36.42 -23.04
N GLY A 68 30.09 -36.13 -23.68
CA GLY A 68 29.61 -36.80 -24.87
C GLY A 68 29.14 -35.76 -25.86
N ASP A 69 30.01 -35.48 -26.84
CA ASP A 69 29.71 -34.72 -28.06
C ASP A 69 28.57 -35.38 -28.83
N TYR A 70 27.53 -34.61 -29.13
CA TYR A 70 26.68 -34.83 -30.30
C TYR A 70 26.49 -33.48 -30.99
N ALA A 71 27.35 -33.22 -31.98
CA ALA A 71 27.09 -32.25 -33.02
C ALA A 71 25.99 -32.81 -33.93
N SER A 72 24.87 -32.09 -34.04
CA SER A 72 23.96 -32.22 -35.18
C SER A 72 23.60 -30.82 -35.67
N ASP A 73 24.06 -30.54 -36.88
CA ASP A 73 23.64 -29.41 -37.69
C ASP A 73 22.12 -29.35 -37.78
N GLY A 74 21.55 -28.23 -37.35
CA GLY A 74 20.11 -27.98 -37.37
C GLY A 74 19.87 -26.48 -37.43
N GLU A 75 19.67 -26.01 -38.66
CA GLU A 75 19.19 -24.71 -39.12
C GLU A 75 18.86 -23.67 -38.03
N GLY A 76 19.59 -22.56 -38.06
CA GLY A 76 19.33 -21.39 -37.23
C GLY A 76 17.90 -20.89 -37.42
N ILE A 77 17.10 -21.00 -36.35
CA ILE A 77 15.86 -20.24 -36.24
C ILE A 77 16.28 -18.79 -36.03
N ALA A 78 16.17 -17.97 -37.08
CA ALA A 78 16.31 -16.53 -36.97
C ALA A 78 15.26 -16.05 -35.97
N VAL A 79 15.70 -15.65 -34.78
CA VAL A 79 14.89 -14.90 -33.83
C VAL A 79 14.61 -13.57 -34.48
N LEU A 80 13.43 -13.44 -35.09
CA LEU A 80 12.92 -12.16 -35.58
C LEU A 80 12.74 -11.28 -34.35
N GLU A 81 13.60 -10.29 -34.17
CA GLU A 81 13.34 -9.22 -33.23
C GLU A 81 12.00 -8.57 -33.62
N PRO A 82 11.01 -8.51 -32.72
CA PRO A 82 9.79 -7.79 -33.04
C PRO A 82 10.17 -6.32 -33.18
N ALA A 83 10.11 -5.82 -34.41
CA ALA A 83 10.20 -4.39 -34.68
C ALA A 83 9.11 -3.70 -33.87
N LEU A 84 9.51 -2.98 -32.82
CA LEU A 84 8.67 -2.07 -32.07
C LEU A 84 8.20 -0.98 -33.02
N ILE A 85 7.00 -1.17 -33.58
CA ILE A 85 6.28 -0.09 -34.22
C ILE A 85 5.91 0.86 -33.08
N ALA A 86 6.69 1.93 -32.93
CA ALA A 86 6.36 3.01 -32.02
C ALA A 86 5.09 3.69 -32.56
N GLU A 87 3.94 3.31 -31.99
CA GLU A 87 2.71 4.06 -32.13
C GLU A 87 2.96 5.52 -31.70
N PRO A 88 2.36 6.51 -32.38
CA PRO A 88 2.56 7.91 -32.02
C PRO A 88 2.14 8.11 -30.56
N ALA A 89 3.05 8.68 -29.76
CA ALA A 89 2.81 8.99 -28.36
C ALA A 89 1.44 9.67 -28.20
N SER A 90 0.54 8.99 -27.49
CA SER A 90 -0.78 9.48 -27.14
C SER A 90 -0.68 10.88 -26.53
N ALA A 91 -1.70 11.71 -26.79
CA ALA A 91 -1.86 13.05 -26.23
C ALA A 91 -1.70 13.13 -24.69
N SER A 92 -1.74 11.99 -23.98
CA SER A 92 -1.41 11.86 -22.55
C SER A 92 -0.01 12.35 -22.17
N ALA A 93 1.00 12.14 -23.01
CA ALA A 93 2.37 12.60 -22.72
C ALA A 93 2.48 14.14 -22.73
N ALA A 94 1.55 14.83 -23.40
CA ALA A 94 1.55 16.29 -23.49
C ALA A 94 1.10 16.99 -22.20
N PHE A 95 0.53 16.27 -21.23
CA PHE A 95 -0.05 16.83 -19.99
C PHE A 95 0.65 16.40 -18.70
N GLY A 96 1.76 15.64 -18.76
CA GLY A 96 2.46 15.17 -17.56
C GLY A 96 1.68 14.13 -16.75
N CYS A 97 0.60 13.56 -17.30
CA CYS A 97 -0.12 12.44 -16.71
C CYS A 97 0.63 11.13 -17.01
N PRO A 98 0.85 10.25 -16.01
CA PRO A 98 1.38 8.91 -16.27
C PRO A 98 0.42 8.15 -17.19
N VAL A 99 0.96 7.49 -18.22
CA VAL A 99 0.19 6.62 -19.12
C VAL A 99 -0.01 5.27 -18.46
N ARG A 100 1.02 4.78 -17.75
CA ARG A 100 1.00 3.49 -17.07
C ARG A 100 1.34 3.63 -15.59
N LEU A 101 0.49 3.03 -14.76
CA LEU A 101 0.69 2.96 -13.33
C LEU A 101 1.09 1.54 -12.94
N LEU A 102 2.11 1.43 -12.09
CA LEU A 102 2.31 0.23 -11.29
C LEU A 102 1.57 0.40 -9.97
N ILE A 103 0.42 -0.26 -9.84
CA ILE A 103 -0.35 -0.29 -8.60
C ILE A 103 0.27 -1.36 -7.71
N VAL A 104 0.68 -1.01 -6.50
CA VAL A 104 1.32 -1.95 -5.56
C VAL A 104 0.67 -1.92 -4.18
N ASP A 105 0.73 -3.06 -3.52
CA ASP A 105 0.38 -3.24 -2.12
C ASP A 105 1.26 -4.36 -1.53
N THR A 106 1.53 -4.29 -0.23
CA THR A 106 2.38 -5.25 0.47
C THR A 106 1.74 -5.73 1.76
N GLU A 107 1.81 -7.04 2.01
CA GLU A 107 1.54 -7.58 3.35
C GLU A 107 2.85 -7.87 4.06
N THR A 108 2.92 -7.51 5.34
CA THR A 108 4.17 -7.51 6.09
C THR A 108 3.99 -8.16 7.46
N SER A 109 5.08 -8.60 8.05
CA SER A 109 5.08 -9.18 9.40
C SER A 109 5.09 -8.13 10.51
N GLY A 110 5.18 -6.84 10.17
CA GLY A 110 5.33 -5.70 11.08
C GLY A 110 5.40 -4.37 10.32
N LEU A 111 5.42 -3.25 11.04
CA LEU A 111 5.35 -1.90 10.42
C LEU A 111 6.71 -1.34 9.98
N ASP A 112 7.81 -1.89 10.51
CA ASP A 112 9.17 -1.40 10.35
C ASP A 112 10.03 -2.44 9.60
N PRO A 113 10.64 -2.10 8.45
CA PRO A 113 11.52 -2.99 7.70
C PRO A 113 12.78 -3.44 8.45
N ALA A 114 13.22 -2.72 9.48
CA ALA A 114 14.39 -3.13 10.27
C ALA A 114 14.12 -4.37 11.12
N SER A 115 12.87 -4.59 11.53
CA SER A 115 12.47 -5.71 12.40
C SER A 115 11.46 -6.67 11.75
N GLY A 116 10.75 -6.21 10.72
CA GLY A 116 9.78 -6.99 9.96
C GLY A 116 10.30 -7.56 8.64
N LYS A 117 9.42 -8.28 7.95
CA LYS A 117 9.63 -8.81 6.60
C LYS A 117 8.40 -8.53 5.75
N CYS A 118 8.61 -8.23 4.46
CA CYS A 118 7.54 -8.32 3.47
C CYS A 118 7.21 -9.80 3.24
N LEU A 119 5.92 -10.14 3.21
CA LEU A 119 5.38 -11.49 3.15
C LEU A 119 4.62 -11.75 1.86
N GLU A 120 3.95 -10.74 1.32
CA GLU A 120 3.20 -10.80 0.07
C GLU A 120 3.40 -9.49 -0.70
N VAL A 121 3.53 -9.59 -2.02
CA VAL A 121 3.47 -8.45 -2.92
C VAL A 121 2.32 -8.65 -3.89
N GLY A 122 1.46 -7.65 -3.98
CA GLY A 122 0.47 -7.48 -5.04
C GLY A 122 0.95 -6.38 -5.97
N ALA A 123 0.89 -6.63 -7.27
CA ALA A 123 1.21 -5.62 -8.27
C ALA A 123 0.27 -5.72 -9.47
N VAL A 124 -0.16 -4.58 -10.00
CA VAL A 124 -0.96 -4.47 -11.23
C VAL A 124 -0.39 -3.39 -12.12
N LEU A 125 -0.06 -3.72 -13.36
CA LEU A 125 0.31 -2.76 -14.39
C LEU A 125 -0.99 -2.31 -15.08
N PHE A 126 -1.33 -1.04 -14.90
CA PHE A 126 -2.59 -0.45 -15.34
C PHE A 126 -2.34 0.63 -16.39
N ASP A 127 -3.02 0.54 -17.53
CA ASP A 127 -3.04 1.57 -18.56
C ASP A 127 -4.12 2.60 -18.25
N VAL A 128 -3.70 3.84 -17.99
CA VAL A 128 -4.59 4.93 -17.60
C VAL A 128 -5.56 5.25 -18.72
N PRO A 129 -5.15 5.63 -19.96
CA PRO A 129 -6.09 6.04 -21.00
C PRO A 129 -7.17 5.01 -21.33
N HIS A 130 -6.82 3.72 -21.35
CA HIS A 130 -7.76 2.64 -21.68
C HIS A 130 -8.49 2.08 -20.46
N ARG A 131 -8.16 2.52 -19.24
CA ARG A 131 -8.66 1.99 -17.97
C ARG A 131 -8.53 0.47 -17.90
N ALA A 132 -7.38 -0.06 -18.32
CA ALA A 132 -7.19 -1.49 -18.54
C ALA A 132 -6.04 -2.07 -17.74
N VAL A 133 -6.25 -3.25 -17.17
CA VAL A 133 -5.17 -4.05 -16.59
C VAL A 133 -4.38 -4.72 -17.71
N LEU A 134 -3.08 -4.42 -17.79
CA LEU A 134 -2.15 -5.03 -18.74
C LEU A 134 -1.50 -6.30 -18.17
N SER A 135 -1.22 -6.30 -16.87
CA SER A 135 -0.61 -7.42 -16.17
C SER A 135 -0.95 -7.34 -14.68
N GLN A 136 -1.05 -8.50 -14.02
CA GLN A 136 -1.24 -8.60 -12.58
C GLN A 136 -0.37 -9.71 -12.02
N LEU A 137 0.13 -9.50 -10.81
CA LEU A 137 1.06 -10.39 -10.15
C LEU A 137 0.75 -10.45 -8.65
N SER A 138 0.82 -11.65 -8.08
CA SER A 138 0.77 -11.90 -6.64
C SER A 138 1.75 -13.02 -6.30
N PHE A 139 2.57 -12.81 -5.29
CA PHE A 139 3.50 -13.83 -4.80
C PHE A 139 3.84 -13.62 -3.34
N LEU A 140 4.16 -14.72 -2.66
CA LEU A 140 4.65 -14.70 -1.29
C LEU A 140 6.18 -14.66 -1.26
N LEU A 141 6.71 -13.99 -0.24
CA LEU A 141 8.13 -14.00 0.10
C LEU A 141 8.35 -14.88 1.34
N PRO A 142 9.36 -15.78 1.31
CA PRO A 142 9.62 -16.67 2.43
C PRO A 142 9.91 -15.93 3.73
N ALA A 143 9.24 -16.33 4.81
CA ALA A 143 9.46 -15.81 6.15
C ALA A 143 9.36 -16.90 7.21
N SER A 144 10.12 -16.79 8.30
CA SER A 144 10.11 -17.74 9.41
C SER A 144 8.88 -17.56 10.32
N ALA A 145 8.46 -16.31 10.53
CA ALA A 145 7.36 -15.94 11.42
C ALA A 145 6.51 -14.81 10.82
N ASN A 146 5.26 -14.71 11.29
CA ASN A 146 4.35 -13.62 10.96
C ASN A 146 3.53 -13.21 12.20
N PRO A 147 4.04 -12.28 13.04
CA PRO A 147 3.29 -11.71 14.16
C PRO A 147 1.98 -11.01 13.72
N ALA A 148 1.94 -10.52 12.49
CA ALA A 148 0.78 -9.84 11.89
C ALA A 148 -0.23 -10.80 11.24
N ARG A 149 -0.14 -12.12 11.46
CA ARG A 149 -1.07 -13.12 10.88
C ARG A 149 -2.54 -12.85 11.21
N HIS A 150 -2.82 -12.22 12.35
CA HIS A 150 -4.17 -11.83 12.74
C HIS A 150 -4.76 -10.72 11.85
N VAL A 151 -3.93 -9.97 11.13
CA VAL A 151 -4.31 -8.93 10.17
C VAL A 151 -4.42 -9.51 8.77
N ASN A 152 -3.34 -10.12 8.26
CA ASN A 152 -3.22 -10.53 6.85
C ASN A 152 -3.60 -11.98 6.57
N GLY A 153 -3.81 -12.79 7.62
CA GLY A 153 -4.19 -14.21 7.48
C GLY A 153 -3.09 -15.12 6.89
N ILE A 154 -1.88 -14.60 6.65
CA ILE A 154 -0.81 -15.36 6.00
C ILE A 154 -0.14 -16.29 7.02
N ASP A 155 -0.28 -17.60 6.80
CA ASP A 155 0.48 -18.58 7.56
C ASP A 155 1.96 -18.57 7.14
N PRO A 156 2.92 -18.34 8.05
CA PRO A 156 4.33 -18.33 7.69
C PRO A 156 4.82 -19.68 7.15
N ALA A 157 4.13 -20.80 7.41
CA ALA A 157 4.47 -22.07 6.79
C ALA A 157 4.20 -22.07 5.28
N VAL A 158 3.14 -21.39 4.83
CA VAL A 158 2.75 -21.31 3.40
C VAL A 158 3.77 -20.48 2.60
N THR A 159 4.33 -19.43 3.20
CA THR A 159 5.33 -18.59 2.51
C THR A 159 6.64 -19.33 2.19
N ARG A 160 6.89 -20.48 2.85
CA ARG A 160 8.08 -21.31 2.65
C ARG A 160 7.87 -22.51 1.73
N LEU A 161 6.65 -22.71 1.23
CA LEU A 161 6.39 -23.72 0.21
C LEU A 161 7.14 -23.36 -1.08
N GLU A 162 7.47 -24.38 -1.89
CA GLU A 162 8.10 -24.17 -3.18
C GLU A 162 7.17 -23.36 -4.09
N GLN A 163 7.68 -22.24 -4.59
CA GLN A 163 6.92 -21.30 -5.42
C GLN A 163 7.86 -20.44 -6.26
N PRO A 164 7.40 -19.95 -7.43
CA PRO A 164 8.23 -19.20 -8.37
C PRO A 164 8.39 -17.72 -7.97
N TRP A 165 8.67 -17.43 -6.70
CA TRP A 165 8.78 -16.04 -6.21
C TRP A 165 9.97 -15.30 -6.84
N ARG A 166 11.04 -16.00 -7.23
CA ARG A 166 12.19 -15.40 -7.95
C ARG A 166 11.81 -14.96 -9.35
N GLN A 167 11.06 -15.77 -10.09
CA GLN A 167 10.51 -15.42 -11.40
C GLN A 167 9.48 -14.30 -11.26
N SER A 168 8.72 -14.30 -10.15
CA SER A 168 7.79 -13.21 -9.83
C SER A 168 8.53 -11.89 -9.63
N LEU A 169 9.71 -11.88 -8.98
CA LEU A 169 10.55 -10.68 -8.90
C LEU A 169 11.04 -10.19 -10.28
N GLN A 170 11.37 -11.11 -11.19
CA GLN A 170 11.74 -10.75 -12.57
C GLN A 170 10.55 -10.13 -13.32
N MET A 171 9.34 -10.70 -13.15
CA MET A 171 8.12 -10.15 -13.74
C MET A 171 7.79 -8.77 -13.14
N LEU A 172 7.94 -8.61 -11.82
CA LEU A 172 7.77 -7.32 -11.16
C LEU A 172 8.75 -6.28 -11.74
N ALA A 173 10.03 -6.63 -11.91
CA ALA A 173 11.02 -5.73 -12.52
C ALA A 173 10.65 -5.33 -13.96
N ALA A 174 10.09 -6.25 -14.76
CA ALA A 174 9.59 -5.95 -16.10
C ALA A 174 8.37 -5.01 -16.07
N MET A 175 7.45 -5.20 -15.11
CA MET A 175 6.31 -4.30 -14.90
C MET A 175 6.76 -2.90 -14.46
N VAL A 176 7.73 -2.81 -13.54
CA VAL A 176 8.34 -1.54 -13.11
C VAL A 176 8.96 -0.80 -14.29
N SER A 177 9.73 -1.50 -15.12
CA SER A 177 10.37 -0.92 -16.32
C SER A 177 9.37 -0.41 -17.36
N SER A 178 8.11 -0.84 -17.28
CA SER A 178 7.04 -0.47 -18.21
C SER A 178 6.11 0.62 -17.65
N ALA A 179 6.28 1.02 -16.39
CA ALA A 179 5.41 1.97 -15.70
C ALA A 179 6.03 3.37 -15.63
N ASP A 180 5.18 4.40 -15.60
CA ASP A 180 5.61 5.80 -15.48
C ASP A 180 5.59 6.28 -14.02
N ALA A 181 4.73 5.69 -13.19
CA ALA A 181 4.61 6.00 -11.77
C ALA A 181 4.11 4.78 -10.97
N VAL A 182 4.37 4.79 -9.67
CA VAL A 182 3.83 3.82 -8.71
C VAL A 182 2.63 4.43 -8.00
N LEU A 183 1.53 3.68 -7.89
CA LEU A 183 0.35 4.06 -7.13
C LEU A 183 0.13 3.06 -5.99
N ALA A 184 -0.03 3.54 -4.76
CA ALA A 184 -0.37 2.70 -3.62
C ALA A 184 -1.36 3.41 -2.69
N HIS A 185 -2.12 2.65 -1.90
CA HIS A 185 -2.96 3.20 -0.86
C HIS A 185 -2.16 3.27 0.45
N ASN A 186 -1.90 4.47 0.95
CA ASN A 186 -0.91 4.71 2.01
C ASN A 186 0.54 4.40 1.56
N ALA A 187 0.92 4.90 0.37
CA ALA A 187 2.19 4.63 -0.30
C ALA A 187 3.47 4.69 0.55
N ALA A 188 3.52 5.54 1.58
CA ALA A 188 4.67 5.60 2.48
C ALA A 188 4.94 4.26 3.20
N PHE A 189 3.88 3.49 3.48
CA PHE A 189 3.97 2.18 4.11
C PHE A 189 4.57 1.12 3.18
N ASP A 190 4.15 1.07 1.92
CA ASP A 190 4.67 0.09 0.95
C ASP A 190 6.08 0.44 0.49
N ARG A 191 6.33 1.72 0.23
CA ARG A 191 7.59 2.22 -0.34
C ARG A 191 8.82 1.81 0.46
N GLN A 192 8.73 1.78 1.79
CA GLN A 192 9.85 1.44 2.67
C GLN A 192 10.30 -0.02 2.55
N TRP A 193 9.51 -0.92 1.96
CA TRP A 193 9.88 -2.33 1.76
C TRP A 193 10.66 -2.57 0.46
N PHE A 194 10.56 -1.64 -0.49
CA PHE A 194 11.28 -1.72 -1.77
C PHE A 194 12.70 -1.14 -1.63
N GLY A 195 13.66 -1.74 -2.33
CA GLY A 195 15.10 -1.45 -2.17
C GLY A 195 15.77 -2.22 -1.03
N ILE A 196 15.05 -3.14 -0.39
CA ILE A 196 15.56 -4.07 0.62
C ILE A 196 15.42 -5.47 0.05
N GLU A 197 16.51 -6.24 0.05
CA GLU A 197 16.50 -7.59 -0.51
C GLU A 197 15.37 -8.46 0.11
N PRO A 198 14.62 -9.21 -0.72
CA PRO A 198 14.85 -9.43 -2.15
C PRO A 198 14.12 -8.46 -3.10
N LEU A 199 13.43 -7.44 -2.58
CA LEU A 199 12.65 -6.51 -3.39
C LEU A 199 13.55 -5.45 -4.05
N PRO A 200 13.38 -5.18 -5.36
CA PRO A 200 14.13 -4.14 -6.04
C PRO A 200 13.70 -2.75 -5.53
N ALA A 201 14.56 -1.76 -5.72
CA ALA A 201 14.15 -0.37 -5.58
C ALA A 201 13.13 0.00 -6.67
N LEU A 202 12.14 0.82 -6.32
CA LEU A 202 11.18 1.38 -7.28
C LEU A 202 11.51 2.86 -7.49
N ASP A 203 12.42 3.13 -8.43
CA ASP A 203 12.92 4.47 -8.77
C ASP A 203 11.96 5.24 -9.69
N LEU A 204 10.67 5.20 -9.36
CA LEU A 204 9.59 5.89 -10.05
C LEU A 204 8.94 6.91 -9.11
N PRO A 205 8.26 7.96 -9.63
CA PRO A 205 7.39 8.80 -8.83
C PRO A 205 6.33 7.95 -8.10
N TRP A 206 6.15 8.20 -6.80
CA TRP A 206 5.12 7.53 -6.00
C TRP A 206 3.93 8.45 -5.80
N ILE A 207 2.74 7.90 -6.02
CA ILE A 207 1.45 8.55 -5.80
C ILE A 207 0.71 7.78 -4.69
N CYS A 208 0.24 8.49 -3.67
CA CYS A 208 -0.58 7.94 -2.62
C CYS A 208 -2.06 8.22 -2.87
N SER A 209 -2.87 7.17 -3.08
CA SER A 209 -4.32 7.33 -3.27
C SER A 209 -5.05 7.85 -2.02
N MET A 210 -4.41 7.75 -0.84
CA MET A 210 -4.93 8.29 0.42
C MET A 210 -4.58 9.77 0.64
N ASP A 211 -3.42 10.22 0.16
CA ASP A 211 -2.83 11.51 0.55
C ASP A 211 -2.59 12.49 -0.58
N ASP A 212 -2.34 12.00 -1.78
CA ASP A 212 -1.96 12.82 -2.92
C ASP A 212 -3.15 13.05 -3.86
N ILE A 213 -4.09 12.10 -3.90
CA ILE A 213 -5.33 12.25 -4.67
C ILE A 213 -6.39 12.98 -3.83
N ARG A 214 -7.06 13.97 -4.44
CA ARG A 214 -8.25 14.63 -3.88
C ARG A 214 -9.48 14.07 -4.56
N TRP A 215 -10.05 13.03 -3.95
CA TRP A 215 -11.26 12.41 -4.48
C TRP A 215 -12.42 13.41 -4.51
N PRO A 216 -13.28 13.38 -5.56
CA PRO A 216 -14.38 14.33 -5.71
C PRO A 216 -15.32 14.39 -4.49
N ASP A 217 -15.81 15.59 -4.17
CA ASP A 217 -16.66 15.85 -3.00
C ASP A 217 -18.00 15.08 -3.05
N ASP A 218 -18.51 14.78 -4.24
CA ASP A 218 -19.75 14.01 -4.46
C ASP A 218 -19.65 12.57 -3.95
N ARG A 219 -18.43 12.05 -3.77
CA ARG A 219 -18.16 10.75 -3.13
C ARG A 219 -18.33 10.76 -1.63
N GLN A 220 -18.47 11.94 -1.01
CA GLN A 220 -18.69 12.12 0.44
C GLN A 220 -17.64 11.40 1.31
N LEU A 221 -16.40 11.34 0.81
CA LEU A 221 -15.30 10.68 1.49
C LEU A 221 -14.68 11.59 2.55
N LYS A 222 -14.12 10.97 3.59
CA LYS A 222 -13.21 11.68 4.51
C LYS A 222 -11.96 12.13 3.74
N PRO A 223 -11.23 13.17 4.19
CA PRO A 223 -10.02 13.64 3.52
C PRO A 223 -8.93 12.59 3.30
N ARG A 224 -8.89 11.56 4.16
CA ARG A 224 -8.03 10.38 4.05
C ARG A 224 -8.92 9.14 4.23
N PRO A 225 -9.59 8.67 3.17
CA PRO A 225 -10.47 7.51 3.28
C PRO A 225 -9.64 6.24 3.42
N SER A 226 -10.18 5.22 4.08
CA SER A 226 -9.63 3.86 3.95
C SER A 226 -9.89 3.33 2.54
N LEU A 227 -9.09 2.38 2.09
CA LEU A 227 -9.27 1.75 0.77
C LEU A 227 -10.68 1.18 0.60
N GLN A 228 -11.21 0.54 1.64
CA GLN A 228 -12.56 -0.01 1.64
C GLN A 228 -13.64 1.07 1.50
N ALA A 229 -13.51 2.19 2.23
CA ALA A 229 -14.45 3.29 2.12
C ALA A 229 -14.38 3.94 0.73
N LEU A 230 -13.17 4.07 0.17
CA LEU A 230 -12.96 4.55 -1.18
C LEU A 230 -13.61 3.61 -2.21
N ALA A 231 -13.36 2.31 -2.12
CA ALA A 231 -13.96 1.29 -2.99
C ALA A 231 -15.49 1.36 -2.96
N LEU A 232 -16.09 1.40 -1.76
CA LEU A 232 -17.53 1.49 -1.58
C LEU A 232 -18.13 2.78 -2.16
N ALA A 233 -17.44 3.92 -2.05
CA ALA A 233 -17.90 5.19 -2.63
C ALA A 233 -17.90 5.21 -4.17
N TYR A 234 -17.16 4.29 -4.79
CA TYR A 234 -17.18 4.02 -6.22
C TYR A 234 -18.04 2.79 -6.59
N GLY A 235 -18.81 2.24 -5.65
CA GLY A 235 -19.70 1.09 -5.90
C GLY A 235 -18.96 -0.23 -6.11
N VAL A 236 -17.71 -0.33 -5.65
CA VAL A 236 -16.92 -1.56 -5.70
C VAL A 236 -17.22 -2.40 -4.45
N PRO A 237 -17.70 -3.64 -4.60
CA PRO A 237 -17.99 -4.50 -3.45
C PRO A 237 -16.69 -4.96 -2.78
N VAL A 238 -16.64 -4.81 -1.46
CA VAL A 238 -15.52 -5.27 -0.62
C VAL A 238 -15.87 -6.63 -0.02
N TRP A 239 -15.08 -7.64 -0.34
CA TRP A 239 -15.33 -9.04 0.05
C TRP A 239 -14.20 -9.66 0.87
N ALA A 240 -12.99 -9.08 0.80
CA ALA A 240 -11.84 -9.39 1.64
C ALA A 240 -11.02 -8.12 1.86
N ALA A 241 -10.11 -8.15 2.82
CA ALA A 241 -9.15 -7.08 3.09
C ALA A 241 -7.84 -7.70 3.57
N HIS A 242 -6.75 -6.94 3.49
CA HIS A 242 -5.43 -7.36 3.96
C HIS A 242 -4.89 -8.55 3.16
N ARG A 243 -5.02 -8.44 1.84
CA ARG A 243 -4.43 -9.33 0.85
C ARG A 243 -3.98 -8.50 -0.33
N ALA A 244 -2.68 -8.50 -0.59
CA ALA A 244 -2.07 -7.44 -1.39
C ALA A 244 -2.68 -7.27 -2.79
N LEU A 245 -2.86 -8.35 -3.55
CA LEU A 245 -3.46 -8.25 -4.88
C LEU A 245 -4.95 -7.87 -4.83
N THR A 246 -5.68 -8.29 -3.80
CA THR A 246 -7.10 -7.92 -3.65
C THR A 246 -7.23 -6.42 -3.41
N ASP A 247 -6.36 -5.86 -2.58
CA ASP A 247 -6.34 -4.43 -2.30
C ASP A 247 -5.88 -3.62 -3.54
N CYS A 248 -4.93 -4.13 -4.32
CA CYS A 248 -4.62 -3.57 -5.65
C CYS A 248 -5.85 -3.57 -6.58
N ILE A 249 -6.60 -4.67 -6.62
CA ILE A 249 -7.81 -4.80 -7.46
C ILE A 249 -8.89 -3.80 -7.05
N TYR A 250 -9.09 -3.53 -5.76
CA TYR A 250 -10.02 -2.49 -5.34
C TYR A 250 -9.60 -1.11 -5.87
N LEU A 251 -8.30 -0.80 -5.81
CA LEU A 251 -7.82 0.46 -6.33
C LEU A 251 -8.00 0.54 -7.84
N VAL A 252 -7.67 -0.52 -8.60
CA VAL A 252 -7.95 -0.62 -10.04
C VAL A 252 -9.43 -0.35 -10.35
N GLN A 253 -10.35 -1.02 -9.65
CA GLN A 253 -11.80 -0.88 -9.88
C GLN A 253 -12.28 0.55 -9.56
N VAL A 254 -11.66 1.24 -8.59
CA VAL A 254 -11.89 2.67 -8.34
C VAL A 254 -11.41 3.50 -9.52
N LEU A 255 -10.19 3.25 -10.03
CA LEU A 255 -9.62 4.00 -11.16
C LEU A 255 -10.46 3.85 -12.43
N GLU A 256 -10.95 2.64 -12.73
CA GLU A 256 -11.84 2.34 -13.85
C GLU A 256 -13.13 3.18 -13.83
N ARG A 257 -13.62 3.51 -12.62
CA ARG A 257 -14.87 4.26 -12.39
C ARG A 257 -14.63 5.75 -12.14
N CYS A 258 -13.39 6.21 -12.24
CA CYS A 258 -13.00 7.59 -12.04
C CYS A 258 -12.89 8.31 -13.39
N GLU A 259 -13.92 9.09 -13.73
CA GLU A 259 -13.96 9.86 -14.98
C GLU A 259 -12.85 10.91 -15.07
N GLN A 260 -12.49 11.53 -13.93
CA GLN A 260 -11.50 12.62 -13.85
C GLN A 260 -10.08 12.11 -13.49
N LEU A 261 -9.79 10.83 -13.71
CA LEU A 261 -8.58 10.17 -13.22
C LEU A 261 -7.29 10.88 -13.67
N GLU A 262 -7.17 11.22 -14.95
CA GLU A 262 -5.96 11.85 -15.51
C GLU A 262 -5.66 13.18 -14.81
N GLN A 263 -6.69 14.01 -14.61
CA GLN A 263 -6.54 15.27 -13.88
C GLN A 263 -6.10 15.03 -12.45
N LEU A 264 -6.71 14.06 -11.75
CA LEU A 264 -6.33 13.72 -10.38
C LEU A 264 -4.89 13.21 -10.28
N LEU A 265 -4.41 12.45 -11.27
CA LEU A 265 -3.03 11.96 -11.31
C LEU A 265 -2.02 13.07 -11.58
N VAL A 266 -2.35 14.03 -12.47
CA VAL A 266 -1.53 15.23 -12.67
C VAL A 266 -1.43 16.03 -11.38
N GLU A 267 -2.56 16.27 -10.72
CA GLU A 267 -2.61 17.02 -9.46
C GLU A 267 -1.89 16.28 -8.31
N ALA A 268 -1.96 14.95 -8.28
CA ALA A 268 -1.33 14.15 -7.24
C ALA A 268 0.21 14.17 -7.33
N GLN A 269 0.75 14.42 -8.52
CA GLN A 269 2.20 14.56 -8.76
C GLN A 269 2.75 15.96 -8.43
N GLU A 270 1.90 16.92 -8.06
CA GLU A 270 2.36 18.24 -7.64
C GLU A 270 3.33 18.12 -6.45
N PRO A 271 4.45 18.89 -6.42
CA PRO A 271 5.34 18.90 -5.28
C PRO A 271 4.60 19.26 -3.99
N ARG A 272 4.74 18.40 -2.97
CA ARG A 272 4.06 18.53 -1.68
C ARG A 272 5.05 18.77 -0.56
N GLN A 273 4.80 19.79 0.23
CA GLN A 273 5.54 20.06 1.46
C GLN A 273 4.59 20.08 2.67
N LEU A 274 5.16 20.01 3.86
CA LEU A 274 4.40 19.99 5.10
C LEU A 274 3.99 21.42 5.48
N PHE A 275 2.71 21.62 5.78
CA PHE A 275 2.17 22.89 6.24
C PHE A 275 1.54 22.74 7.62
N CYS A 276 1.62 23.79 8.43
CA CYS A 276 0.89 23.94 9.67
C CYS A 276 -0.27 24.93 9.50
N ALA A 277 -1.46 24.55 10.00
CA ALA A 277 -2.62 25.44 10.02
C ALA A 277 -2.44 26.56 11.07
N GLN A 278 -2.68 27.81 10.65
CA GLN A 278 -2.57 28.99 11.50
C GLN A 278 -3.96 29.36 12.02
N LEU A 279 -4.48 28.53 12.93
CA LEU A 279 -5.82 28.67 13.51
C LEU A 279 -5.77 28.69 15.04
N PRO A 280 -6.64 29.48 15.71
CA PRO A 280 -6.81 29.38 17.15
C PRO A 280 -7.45 28.05 17.54
N TYR A 281 -7.23 27.59 18.77
CA TYR A 281 -7.74 26.30 19.27
C TYR A 281 -9.28 26.16 19.15
N ALA A 282 -10.02 27.26 19.30
CA ALA A 282 -11.47 27.28 19.12
C ALA A 282 -11.90 26.85 17.71
N GLU A 283 -11.08 27.07 16.68
CA GLU A 283 -11.35 26.77 15.27
C GLU A 283 -10.70 25.46 14.78
N ARG A 284 -10.14 24.65 15.69
CA ARG A 284 -9.45 23.37 15.37
C ARG A 284 -10.28 22.42 14.50
N PHE A 285 -11.60 22.48 14.57
CA PHE A 285 -12.49 21.67 13.75
C PHE A 285 -12.33 21.95 12.25
N ARG A 286 -11.97 23.18 11.86
CA ARG A 286 -11.71 23.55 10.46
C ARG A 286 -10.45 22.87 9.93
N ALA A 287 -9.38 22.83 10.73
CA ALA A 287 -8.16 22.11 10.39
C ALA A 287 -8.44 20.61 10.22
N LYS A 288 -9.17 20.02 11.18
CA LYS A 288 -9.57 18.61 11.13
C LYS A 288 -10.42 18.29 9.89
N GLN A 289 -11.39 19.14 9.58
CA GLN A 289 -12.26 18.98 8.41
C GLN A 289 -11.45 19.10 7.10
N ALA A 290 -10.47 19.99 7.07
CA ALA A 290 -9.51 20.13 5.97
C ALA A 290 -8.40 19.05 5.99
N GLY A 291 -8.56 17.97 6.76
CA GLY A 291 -7.66 16.81 6.74
C GLY A 291 -6.31 16.99 7.45
N PHE A 292 -6.12 18.06 8.23
CA PHE A 292 -4.92 18.21 9.06
C PHE A 292 -4.93 17.23 10.23
N ARG A 293 -3.74 16.86 10.70
CA ARG A 293 -3.54 16.02 11.88
C ARG A 293 -2.86 16.80 13.00
N TRP A 294 -3.36 16.62 14.22
CA TRP A 294 -2.76 17.21 15.41
C TRP A 294 -1.60 16.36 15.91
N ASN A 295 -0.50 16.99 16.32
CA ASN A 295 0.68 16.35 16.92
C ASN A 295 1.46 15.36 16.04
N ASP A 296 1.11 15.21 14.76
CA ASP A 296 1.78 14.30 13.84
C ASP A 296 1.72 14.81 12.40
N PRO A 297 2.87 14.94 11.69
CA PRO A 297 4.24 14.73 12.17
C PRO A 297 4.82 15.89 13.02
N VAL A 298 4.11 17.01 13.18
CA VAL A 298 4.59 18.16 13.96
C VAL A 298 3.94 18.20 15.35
N ALA A 299 4.76 18.09 16.39
CA ALA A 299 4.30 18.21 17.77
C ALA A 299 3.70 19.60 18.06
N GLY A 300 2.54 19.63 18.70
CA GLY A 300 1.83 20.85 19.09
C GLY A 300 1.17 21.60 17.94
N ALA A 301 1.07 21.02 16.74
CA ALA A 301 0.49 21.69 15.57
C ALA A 301 -0.48 20.79 14.80
N TRP A 302 -1.44 21.45 14.11
CA TRP A 302 -2.22 20.82 13.05
C TRP A 302 -1.40 20.87 11.77
N SER A 303 -0.97 19.72 11.24
CA SER A 303 -0.12 19.65 10.05
C SER A 303 -0.68 18.74 8.96
N ARG A 304 -0.36 19.05 7.69
CA ARG A 304 -0.75 18.29 6.50
C ARG A 304 0.24 18.53 5.37
N ARG A 305 0.52 17.50 4.56
CA ARG A 305 1.24 17.67 3.30
C ARG A 305 0.30 18.22 2.23
N LEU A 306 0.67 19.34 1.63
CA LEU A 306 -0.14 20.03 0.62
C LEU A 306 0.74 20.46 -0.55
N SER A 307 0.15 20.52 -1.73
CA SER A 307 0.74 21.28 -2.83
C SER A 307 0.54 22.78 -2.62
N GLU A 308 1.28 23.62 -3.34
CA GLU A 308 1.06 25.07 -3.27
C GLU A 308 -0.36 25.47 -3.68
N ARG A 309 -0.92 24.81 -4.70
CA ARG A 309 -2.29 25.03 -5.15
C ARG A 309 -3.29 24.74 -4.03
N GLU A 310 -3.15 23.60 -3.37
CA GLU A 310 -4.02 23.23 -2.26
C GLU A 310 -3.89 24.20 -1.08
N ALA A 311 -2.65 24.58 -0.72
CA ALA A 311 -2.40 25.54 0.36
C ALA A 311 -3.10 26.90 0.09
N ARG A 312 -3.08 27.38 -1.16
CA ARG A 312 -3.75 28.62 -1.58
C ARG A 312 -5.28 28.52 -1.60
N SER A 313 -5.83 27.32 -1.81
CA SER A 313 -7.29 27.10 -1.84
C SER A 313 -7.95 27.01 -0.46
N LEU A 314 -7.18 26.90 0.62
CA LEU A 314 -7.76 26.74 1.96
C LEU A 314 -8.43 28.03 2.44
N PRO A 315 -9.56 27.94 3.16
CA PRO A 315 -10.29 29.10 3.68
C PRO A 315 -9.66 29.68 4.96
N PHE A 316 -8.42 29.30 5.28
CA PHE A 316 -7.66 29.75 6.43
C PHE A 316 -6.16 29.73 6.13
N PRO A 317 -5.35 30.57 6.79
CA PRO A 317 -3.93 30.64 6.54
C PRO A 317 -3.20 29.36 6.98
N VAL A 318 -2.19 28.98 6.19
CA VAL A 318 -1.26 27.89 6.48
C VAL A 318 0.16 28.38 6.27
N GLN A 319 1.10 27.81 7.01
CA GLN A 319 2.52 28.14 6.91
C GLN A 319 3.33 26.88 6.60
N PRO A 320 4.25 26.91 5.63
CA PRO A 320 5.14 25.77 5.41
C PRO A 320 6.02 25.55 6.63
N VAL A 321 6.26 24.30 6.97
CA VAL A 321 7.24 23.92 7.99
C VAL A 321 8.61 24.07 7.33
N CYS A 322 9.43 25.01 7.80
CA CYS A 322 10.82 25.11 7.36
C CYS A 322 11.52 23.78 7.68
N ALA A 323 12.06 23.14 6.65
CA ALA A 323 12.88 21.93 6.78
C ALA A 323 14.20 22.22 7.50
#